data_AF-A0A7C6D462-F1
#
_entry.id   AF-A0A7C6D462-F1
#
_cell.length_a   1.000
_cell.length_b   1.000
_cell.length_c   1.000
_cell.angle_alpha   90.00
_cell.angle_beta   90.00
_cell.angle_gamma   90.00
#
_symmetry.space_group_name_H-M   'P 1'
#
loop_
_entity.id
_entity.type
_entity.pdbx_description
1 polymer ?
#
loop_
_entity_poly.entity_id
_entity_poly.type
_entity_poly.pdbx_seq_one_letter_code
_entity_poly.pdbx_strand_id
1 'polypeptide(L)'
;MMPFEHGKEVSDYLVDYSKLDEAVSQQGLLNLYDQGAFYEKNESGEFAPKYIFTTISQPTPSDNCLHIPAGTFLSVCFNEETAQEQTDKIIGYLAEHEISPTHLLQVELTPNIFDLYSAQFEIQFRIDD
;
A
#
# COMPACT_ATOMS: atom_id res chain seq x y z
N MET A 1 -11.04 4.41 5.89
CA MET A 1 -10.14 4.57 7.04
C MET A 1 -8.71 4.42 6.55
N MET A 2 -7.92 5.51 6.55
CA MET A 2 -6.50 5.46 6.18
C MET A 2 -5.74 4.70 7.30
N PRO A 3 -5.04 3.58 7.04
CA PRO A 3 -4.55 2.72 8.13
C PRO A 3 -3.19 3.14 8.68
N PHE A 4 -2.84 4.41 8.60
CA PHE A 4 -1.55 4.89 9.08
C PHE A 4 -1.72 5.59 10.42
N GLU A 5 -0.82 5.25 11.35
CA GLU A 5 -0.66 5.77 12.71
C GLU A 5 -1.88 6.42 13.38
N HIS A 6 -2.39 5.75 14.43
CA HIS A 6 -3.40 6.33 15.31
C HIS A 6 -2.94 7.69 15.85
N GLY A 7 -3.61 8.76 15.42
CA GLY A 7 -3.34 10.14 15.86
C GLY A 7 -2.69 11.07 14.83
N LYS A 8 -2.39 10.59 13.62
CA LYS A 8 -1.83 11.43 12.54
C LYS A 8 -2.94 12.01 11.64
N GLU A 9 -2.86 13.30 11.34
CA GLU A 9 -3.89 14.00 10.56
C GLU A 9 -3.69 13.86 9.05
N VAL A 10 -4.76 14.05 8.26
CA VAL A 10 -4.72 14.05 6.78
C VAL A 10 -3.62 14.97 6.24
N SER A 11 -3.45 16.13 6.86
CA SER A 11 -2.42 17.13 6.55
C SER A 11 -1.00 16.58 6.65
N ASP A 12 -0.70 15.77 7.66
CA ASP A 12 0.62 15.18 7.86
C ASP A 12 0.97 14.20 6.74
N TYR A 13 -0.02 13.46 6.23
CA TYR A 13 0.18 12.57 5.09
C TYR A 13 0.49 13.32 3.81
N LEU A 14 -0.21 14.44 3.56
CA LEU A 14 0.08 15.29 2.40
C LEU A 14 1.52 15.81 2.44
N VAL A 15 2.04 16.13 3.63
CA VAL A 15 3.43 16.53 3.83
C VAL A 15 4.39 15.39 3.50
N ASP A 16 4.09 14.16 3.94
CA ASP A 16 4.97 13.02 3.69
C ASP A 16 5.01 12.61 2.21
N TYR A 17 3.85 12.58 1.53
CA TYR A 17 3.82 12.36 0.08
C TYR A 17 4.50 13.49 -0.70
N SER A 18 4.38 14.75 -0.24
CA SER A 18 5.10 15.86 -0.87
C SER A 18 6.62 15.72 -0.75
N LYS A 19 7.12 15.27 0.40
CA LYS A 19 8.56 14.98 0.59
C LYS A 19 9.02 13.82 -0.30
N LEU A 20 8.17 12.81 -0.46
CA LEU A 20 8.45 11.68 -1.33
C LEU A 20 8.55 12.12 -2.80
N ASP A 21 7.62 12.94 -3.27
CA ASP A 21 7.65 13.54 -4.61
C ASP A 21 8.92 14.37 -4.84
N GLU A 22 9.30 15.18 -3.85
CA GLU A 22 10.54 15.95 -3.90
C GLU A 22 11.78 15.03 -4.00
N ALA A 23 11.83 13.98 -3.19
CA ALA A 23 12.94 13.02 -3.18
C ALA A 23 13.10 12.29 -4.52
N VAL A 24 11.99 11.96 -5.19
CA VAL A 24 12.05 11.34 -6.52
C VAL A 24 12.48 12.35 -7.59
N SER A 25 11.91 13.56 -7.56
CA SER A 25 12.27 14.63 -8.50
C SER A 25 13.75 15.05 -8.41
N GLN A 26 14.30 15.15 -7.19
CA GLN A 26 15.72 15.45 -6.96
C GLN A 26 16.66 14.39 -7.54
N GLN A 27 16.19 13.15 -7.71
CA GLN A 27 16.94 12.06 -8.35
C GLN A 27 16.75 12.04 -9.88
N GLY A 28 16.00 12.99 -10.45
CA GLY A 28 15.71 13.04 -11.89
C GLY A 28 14.80 11.91 -12.37
N LEU A 29 14.07 11.28 -11.44
CA LEU A 29 13.19 10.15 -11.70
C LEU A 29 11.76 10.64 -11.92
N LEU A 30 10.97 9.81 -12.60
CA LEU A 30 9.55 10.05 -12.84
C LEU A 30 8.70 9.11 -11.98
N ASN A 31 7.88 9.70 -11.10
CA ASN A 31 6.82 8.99 -10.39
C ASN A 31 5.82 8.42 -11.40
N LEU A 32 5.41 7.19 -11.17
CA LEU A 32 4.21 6.62 -11.72
C LEU A 32 3.05 6.97 -10.77
N TYR A 33 1.83 6.98 -11.30
CA TYR A 33 0.64 7.38 -10.53
C TYR A 33 0.34 6.46 -9.35
N ASP A 34 0.88 5.24 -9.34
CA ASP A 34 0.61 4.27 -8.28
C ASP A 34 1.43 4.63 -7.04
N GLN A 35 0.69 5.01 -5.99
CA GLN A 35 1.20 5.30 -4.66
C GLN A 35 0.49 4.42 -3.64
N GLY A 36 1.08 4.34 -2.47
CA GLY A 36 0.49 3.56 -1.41
C GLY A 36 1.45 3.39 -0.28
N ALA A 37 1.29 2.28 0.41
CA ALA A 37 2.10 2.00 1.56
C ALA A 37 2.30 0.52 1.82
N PHE A 38 3.43 0.26 2.44
CA PHE A 38 3.99 -1.06 2.65
C PHE A 38 4.03 -1.36 4.13
N TYR A 39 3.60 -2.56 4.46
CA TYR A 39 3.46 -3.07 5.81
C TYR A 39 4.35 -4.29 6.00
N GLU A 40 4.93 -4.39 7.19
CA GLU A 40 5.68 -5.55 7.63
C GLU A 40 5.14 -6.07 8.95
N LYS A 41 5.40 -7.34 9.24
CA LYS A 41 5.11 -7.91 10.54
C LYS A 41 6.01 -7.27 11.60
N ASN A 42 5.40 -6.73 12.65
CA ASN A 42 6.09 -6.28 13.84
C ASN A 42 6.53 -7.48 14.72
N GLU A 43 7.08 -7.20 15.91
CA GLU A 43 7.51 -8.24 16.86
C GLU A 43 6.35 -9.13 17.36
N SER A 44 5.10 -8.67 17.34
CA SER A 44 3.92 -9.47 17.66
C SER A 44 3.39 -10.31 16.48
N GLY A 45 3.99 -10.16 15.29
CA GLY A 45 3.56 -10.85 14.07
C GLY A 45 2.40 -10.18 13.34
N GLU A 46 1.98 -9.00 13.80
CA GLU A 46 0.91 -8.20 13.20
C GLU A 46 1.47 -7.26 12.14
N PHE A 47 0.74 -7.03 11.05
CA PHE A 47 1.17 -6.07 10.04
C PHE A 47 1.06 -4.64 10.57
N ALA A 48 2.20 -3.95 10.59
CA ALA A 48 2.32 -2.56 10.94
C ALA A 48 2.85 -1.76 9.74
N PRO A 49 2.39 -0.51 9.57
CA PRO A 49 2.86 0.34 8.50
C PRO A 49 4.36 0.64 8.66
N LYS A 50 5.13 0.49 7.58
CA LYS A 50 6.58 0.72 7.60
C LYS A 50 7.03 1.86 6.68
N TYR A 51 6.50 1.89 5.46
CA TYR A 51 6.87 2.90 4.46
C TYR A 51 5.65 3.37 3.68
N ILE A 52 5.60 4.66 3.35
CA ILE A 52 4.84 5.13 2.18
C ILE A 52 5.71 4.98 0.94
N PHE A 53 5.10 4.76 -0.21
CA PHE A 53 5.82 4.64 -1.47
C PHE A 53 5.07 5.29 -2.63
N THR A 54 5.85 5.61 -3.65
CA THR A 54 5.41 5.91 -5.01
C THR A 54 6.24 5.02 -5.92
N THR A 55 5.62 4.51 -6.96
CA THR A 55 6.31 3.70 -7.95
C THR A 55 7.03 4.62 -8.95
N ILE A 56 8.12 4.15 -9.56
CA ILE A 56 8.94 4.94 -10.48
C ILE A 56 9.09 4.21 -11.82
N SER A 57 9.20 4.99 -12.90
CA SER A 57 9.19 4.46 -14.27
C SER A 57 10.37 3.54 -14.63
N GLN A 58 11.48 3.60 -13.88
CA GLN A 58 12.68 2.81 -14.15
C GLN A 58 13.34 2.33 -12.85
N PRO A 59 13.79 1.07 -12.79
CA PRO A 59 14.59 0.58 -11.67
C PRO A 59 15.84 1.45 -11.49
N THR A 60 16.05 1.95 -10.28
CA THR A 60 17.19 2.81 -9.96
C THR A 60 17.91 2.25 -8.74
N PRO A 61 19.24 2.01 -8.81
CA PRO A 61 20.02 1.57 -7.67
C PRO A 61 20.17 2.75 -6.70
N SER A 62 19.29 2.80 -5.70
CA SER A 62 19.26 3.81 -4.65
C SER A 62 18.90 3.11 -3.34
N ASP A 63 19.55 3.49 -2.24
CA ASP A 63 19.24 2.97 -0.90
C ASP A 63 17.81 3.33 -0.45
N ASN A 64 17.18 4.29 -1.14
CA ASN A 64 15.80 4.72 -0.94
C ASN A 64 14.80 3.96 -1.84
N CYS A 65 15.28 3.09 -2.74
CA CYS A 65 14.44 2.30 -3.62
C CYS A 65 14.31 0.87 -3.08
N LEU A 66 13.09 0.50 -2.69
CA LEU A 66 12.76 -0.88 -2.36
C LEU A 66 12.17 -1.58 -3.58
N HIS A 67 12.66 -2.77 -3.87
CA HIS A 67 12.04 -3.65 -4.83
C HIS A 67 10.94 -4.44 -4.14
N ILE A 68 9.69 -4.20 -4.53
CA ILE A 68 8.59 -5.09 -4.15
C ILE A 68 8.82 -6.41 -4.90
N PRO A 69 8.99 -7.53 -4.18
CA PRO A 69 9.24 -8.81 -4.82
C PRO A 69 8.05 -9.24 -5.69
N ALA A 70 8.34 -9.70 -6.90
CA ALA A 70 7.33 -10.36 -7.73
C ALA A 70 6.81 -11.64 -7.03
N GLY A 71 5.61 -12.05 -7.40
CA GLY A 71 4.99 -13.27 -6.87
C GLY A 71 3.47 -13.24 -6.97
N THR A 72 2.84 -14.19 -6.28
CA THR A 72 1.39 -14.30 -6.17
C THR A 72 0.88 -13.38 -5.05
N PHE A 73 -0.15 -12.61 -5.37
CA PHE A 73 -0.81 -11.73 -4.41
C PHE A 73 -2.30 -12.09 -4.31
N LEU A 74 -2.80 -12.15 -3.09
CA LEU A 74 -4.23 -12.17 -2.81
C LEU A 74 -4.67 -10.74 -2.56
N SER A 75 -5.64 -10.27 -3.34
CA SER A 75 -6.03 -8.86 -3.32
C SER A 75 -7.52 -8.67 -3.13
N VAL A 76 -7.89 -7.61 -2.41
CA VAL A 76 -9.27 -7.12 -2.32
C VAL A 76 -9.30 -5.61 -2.54
N CYS A 77 -10.23 -5.16 -3.38
CA CYS A 77 -10.51 -3.74 -3.56
C CYS A 77 -11.53 -3.27 -2.52
N PHE A 78 -11.37 -2.05 -2.05
CA PHE A 78 -12.26 -1.42 -1.10
C PHE A 78 -12.27 0.09 -1.23
N ASN A 79 -13.30 0.71 -0.66
CA ASN A 79 -13.41 2.14 -0.43
C ASN A 79 -13.65 2.38 1.07
N GLU A 80 -13.89 3.64 1.45
CA GLU A 80 -14.14 3.98 2.86
C GLU A 80 -15.28 3.19 3.49
N GLU A 81 -16.37 2.96 2.75
CA GLU A 81 -17.57 2.26 3.24
C GLU A 81 -17.34 0.75 3.40
N THR A 82 -16.51 0.16 2.53
CA THR A 82 -16.31 -1.30 2.44
C THR A 82 -15.01 -1.77 3.08
N ALA A 83 -14.16 -0.85 3.57
CA ALA A 83 -12.82 -1.14 4.09
C ALA A 83 -12.80 -2.27 5.13
N GLN A 84 -13.66 -2.16 6.15
CA GLN A 84 -13.70 -3.15 7.23
C GLN A 84 -14.17 -4.51 6.72
N GLU A 85 -15.27 -4.55 5.96
CA GLU A 85 -15.84 -5.79 5.43
C GLU A 85 -14.85 -6.53 4.54
N GLN A 86 -14.14 -5.82 3.65
CA GLN A 86 -13.17 -6.44 2.75
C GLN A 86 -11.93 -6.93 3.49
N THR A 87 -11.47 -6.17 4.49
CA THR A 87 -10.36 -6.57 5.37
C THR A 87 -10.72 -7.84 6.14
N ASP A 88 -11.92 -7.92 6.72
CA ASP A 88 -12.38 -9.10 7.45
C ASP A 88 -12.48 -10.33 6.55
N LYS A 89 -12.98 -10.17 5.32
CA LYS A 89 -13.07 -11.25 4.32
C LYS A 89 -11.71 -11.83 3.97
N ILE A 90 -10.74 -10.99 3.63
CA ILE A 90 -9.41 -11.48 3.25
C ILE A 90 -8.65 -12.09 4.43
N ILE A 91 -8.76 -11.52 5.63
CA ILE A 91 -8.18 -12.11 6.86
C ILE A 91 -8.82 -13.48 7.14
N GLY A 92 -10.15 -13.58 7.04
CA GLY A 92 -10.88 -14.83 7.20
C GLY A 92 -10.43 -15.90 6.21
N TYR A 93 -10.29 -15.53 4.93
CA TYR A 93 -9.78 -16.42 3.88
C TYR A 93 -8.36 -16.93 4.18
N LEU A 94 -7.45 -16.02 4.56
CA LEU A 94 -6.07 -16.40 4.92
C LEU A 94 -6.04 -17.39 6.08
N ALA A 95 -6.87 -17.17 7.11
CA ALA A 95 -6.97 -18.05 8.27
C ALA A 95 -7.57 -19.41 7.92
N GLU A 96 -8.66 -19.46 7.15
CA GLU A 96 -9.33 -20.69 6.72
C GLU A 96 -8.41 -21.61 5.90
N HIS A 97 -7.52 -21.01 5.10
CA HIS A 97 -6.60 -21.73 4.24
C HIS A 97 -5.17 -21.88 4.81
N GLU A 98 -4.96 -21.52 6.08
CA GLU A 98 -3.65 -21.58 6.76
C GLU A 98 -2.53 -20.83 6.00
N ILE A 99 -2.88 -19.77 5.28
CA ILE A 99 -1.96 -18.99 4.47
C ILE A 99 -1.27 -17.95 5.35
N SER A 100 0.06 -18.00 5.37
CA SER A 100 0.89 -17.03 6.10
C SER A 100 1.55 -16.05 5.12
N PRO A 101 0.96 -14.86 4.90
CA PRO A 101 1.54 -13.89 4.00
C PRO A 101 2.86 -13.32 4.52
N THR A 102 3.73 -12.96 3.60
CA THR A 102 5.07 -12.41 3.89
C THR A 102 5.09 -10.90 3.90
N HIS A 103 4.28 -10.28 3.04
CA HIS A 103 4.22 -8.83 2.86
C HIS A 103 2.77 -8.39 2.67
N LEU A 104 2.49 -7.14 3.05
CA LEU A 104 1.22 -6.50 2.81
C LEU A 104 1.47 -5.14 2.14
N LEU A 105 0.76 -4.91 1.04
CA LEU A 105 0.71 -3.63 0.34
C LEU A 105 -0.71 -3.08 0.43
N GLN A 106 -0.82 -1.78 0.62
CA GLN A 106 -2.01 -1.04 0.26
C GLN A 106 -1.67 -0.10 -0.90
N VAL A 107 -2.47 -0.13 -1.95
CA VAL A 107 -2.28 0.70 -3.14
C VAL A 107 -3.52 1.58 -3.34
N GLU A 108 -3.31 2.85 -3.66
CA GLU A 108 -4.39 3.71 -4.14
C GLU A 108 -4.67 3.42 -5.62
N LEU A 109 -5.95 3.15 -5.93
CA LEU A 109 -6.38 2.87 -7.28
C LEU A 109 -6.81 4.16 -7.96
N THR A 110 -6.36 4.34 -9.20
CA THR A 110 -6.82 5.47 -10.02
C THR A 110 -8.34 5.38 -10.22
N PRO A 111 -9.10 6.44 -9.88
CA PRO A 111 -10.54 6.45 -10.06
C PRO A 111 -10.92 6.17 -11.51
N ASN A 112 -11.94 5.34 -11.73
CA ASN A 112 -12.44 5.13 -13.08
C ASN A 112 -13.26 6.35 -13.53
N ILE A 113 -13.40 6.53 -14.85
CA ILE A 113 -14.08 7.71 -15.42
C ILE A 113 -15.57 7.85 -15.05
N PHE A 114 -16.18 6.81 -14.47
CA PHE A 114 -17.58 6.79 -14.06
C PHE A 114 -17.77 7.05 -12.56
N ASP A 115 -16.69 6.94 -11.77
CA ASP A 115 -16.71 7.16 -10.33
C ASP A 115 -15.43 7.92 -9.91
N LEU A 116 -15.46 9.22 -10.20
CA LEU A 116 -14.32 10.12 -10.01
C LEU A 116 -14.15 10.60 -8.56
N TYR A 117 -15.10 10.29 -7.68
CA TYR A 117 -15.16 10.85 -6.33
C TYR A 117 -15.02 9.80 -5.23
N SER A 118 -15.13 8.50 -5.54
CA SER A 118 -14.82 7.47 -4.56
C SER A 118 -13.33 7.16 -4.60
N ALA A 119 -12.66 7.40 -3.48
CA ALA A 119 -11.31 6.89 -3.29
C ALA A 119 -11.38 5.35 -3.23
N GLN A 120 -10.62 4.70 -4.10
CA GLN A 120 -10.55 3.25 -4.20
C GLN A 120 -9.16 2.80 -3.83
N PHE A 121 -9.08 1.71 -3.10
CA PHE A 121 -7.83 1.15 -2.61
C PHE A 121 -7.84 -0.35 -2.86
N GLU A 122 -6.64 -0.93 -2.89
CA GLU A 122 -6.45 -2.36 -2.91
C GLU A 122 -5.52 -2.76 -1.76
N ILE A 123 -5.94 -3.76 -0.98
CA ILE A 123 -5.07 -4.47 -0.03
C ILE A 123 -4.56 -5.71 -0.74
N GLN A 124 -3.24 -5.90 -0.79
CA GLN A 124 -2.58 -7.02 -1.43
C GLN A 124 -1.68 -7.76 -0.44
N PHE A 125 -1.95 -9.03 -0.21
CA PHE A 125 -1.11 -9.92 0.59
C PHE A 125 -0.23 -10.77 -0.32
N ARG A 126 1.09 -10.62 -0.19
CA ARG A 126 2.03 -11.51 -0.87
C ARG A 126 2.02 -12.86 -0.19
N ILE A 127 1.72 -13.90 -0.96
CA ILE A 127 1.79 -15.29 -0.52
C ILE A 127 3.00 -15.95 -1.18
N ASP A 128 3.63 -16.88 -0.47
CA ASP A 128 4.65 -17.73 -1.07
C ASP A 128 3.96 -18.86 -1.84
N ASP A 129 4.54 -19.25 -2.97
CA ASP A 129 4.10 -20.41 -3.77
C ASP A 129 4.53 -21.74 -3.12
#